data_AF-A0A8D2HUS0-F1
#
_entry.id   AF-A0A8D2HUS0-F1
#
_cell.length_a   1.000
_cell.length_b   1.000
_cell.length_c   1.000
_cell.angle_alpha   90.00
_cell.angle_beta   90.00
_cell.angle_gamma   90.00
#
_symmetry.space_group_name_H-M   'P 1'
#
loop_
_entity.id
_entity.type
_entity.pdbx_description
1 polymer ?
#
loop_
_entity_poly.entity_id
_entity_poly.type
_entity_poly.pdbx_seq_one_letter_code
_entity_poly.pdbx_strand_id
1 'polypeptide(L)'
;MLRAKPWFEESPTPVELAELAACEGEYSHKYSTLSPIGSGAFGFVWTAVDKAQNKEVVVKFIKKEKILEDCWVEDPKLGKVSLEIAILSRVEHANIIKVLDVFENQGFFQLVMEKHGSGLDLFAFIDCHPSLDEPLASYIFRQVRGSRAVWAGWTTGKSVLQSSGRHTGSDC
;
A
#
# COMPACT_ATOMS: atom_id res chain seq x y z
N MET A 1 -14.05 5.02 -32.39
CA MET A 1 -12.95 4.28 -31.72
C MET A 1 -12.69 4.97 -30.38
N LEU A 2 -13.24 4.43 -29.29
CA LEU A 2 -12.99 4.95 -27.94
C LEU A 2 -11.66 4.36 -27.48
N ARG A 3 -10.60 5.17 -27.49
CA ARG A 3 -9.29 4.79 -26.94
C ARG A 3 -9.46 4.61 -25.44
N ALA A 4 -9.41 3.36 -24.96
CA ALA A 4 -9.37 3.07 -23.55
C ALA A 4 -8.19 3.83 -22.93
N LYS A 5 -8.46 4.64 -21.90
CA LYS A 5 -7.40 5.27 -21.10
C LYS A 5 -6.63 4.14 -20.41
N PRO A 6 -5.28 4.12 -20.46
CA PRO A 6 -4.50 3.15 -19.70
C PRO A 6 -4.82 3.34 -18.21
N TRP A 7 -5.08 2.25 -17.50
CA TRP A 7 -5.54 2.22 -16.10
C TRP A 7 -4.42 2.51 -15.07
N PHE A 8 -3.33 3.16 -15.48
CA PHE A 8 -2.22 3.50 -14.59
C PHE A 8 -2.05 5.02 -14.57
N GLU A 9 -2.34 5.62 -13.41
CA GLU A 9 -1.87 6.95 -13.05
C GLU A 9 -0.35 6.82 -12.92
N GLU A 10 0.45 7.48 -13.77
CA GLU A 10 1.91 7.35 -13.74
C GLU A 10 2.49 7.82 -12.39
N SER A 11 3.57 7.19 -11.94
CA SER A 11 4.26 7.65 -10.73
C SER A 11 4.83 9.05 -10.98
N PRO A 12 4.78 9.96 -9.99
CA PRO A 12 5.36 11.28 -10.16
C PRO A 12 6.82 11.17 -10.57
N THR A 13 7.35 12.17 -11.26
CA THR A 13 8.79 12.30 -11.48
C THR A 13 9.49 12.68 -10.17
N PRO A 14 10.82 12.54 -10.07
CA PRO A 14 11.56 12.99 -8.88
C PRO A 14 11.37 14.47 -8.56
N VAL A 15 11.12 15.29 -9.58
CA VAL A 15 10.83 16.72 -9.43
C VAL A 15 9.47 16.93 -8.78
N GLU A 16 8.43 16.27 -9.30
CA GLU A 16 7.08 16.34 -8.73
C GLU A 16 7.01 15.78 -7.30
N LEU A 17 7.78 14.74 -6.99
CA LEU A 17 7.93 14.25 -5.61
C LEU A 17 8.41 15.34 -4.64
N ALA A 18 9.40 16.13 -5.08
CA ALA A 18 9.97 17.20 -4.28
C ALA A 18 8.97 18.35 -4.11
N GLU A 19 8.28 18.72 -5.19
CA GLU A 19 7.22 19.75 -5.15
C GLU A 19 6.05 19.35 -4.24
N LEU A 20 5.73 18.06 -4.17
CA LEU A 20 4.71 17.53 -3.26
C LEU A 20 5.15 17.51 -1.80
N ALA A 21 6.39 17.88 -1.46
CA ALA A 21 6.94 17.77 -0.11
C ALA A 21 6.85 16.34 0.46
N ALA A 22 6.72 15.31 -0.39
CA ALA A 22 6.44 13.95 0.05
C ALA A 22 7.59 13.33 0.86
N CYS A 23 8.81 13.78 0.60
CA CYS A 23 10.03 13.32 1.28
C CYS A 23 10.40 14.17 2.51
N GLU A 24 9.72 15.27 2.81
CA GLU A 24 10.11 16.16 3.91
C GLU A 24 9.93 15.52 5.29
N GLY A 25 10.69 16.02 6.27
CA GLY A 25 10.62 15.59 7.67
C GLY A 25 11.60 14.46 8.02
N GLU A 26 11.27 13.70 9.06
CA GLU A 26 12.13 12.65 9.63
C GLU A 26 12.55 11.58 8.62
N TYR A 27 11.67 11.28 7.65
CA TYR A 27 11.98 10.36 6.55
C TYR A 27 13.26 10.77 5.81
N SER A 28 13.40 12.04 5.42
CA SER A 28 14.57 12.52 4.66
C SER A 28 15.87 12.40 5.44
N HIS A 29 15.84 12.33 6.77
CA HIS A 29 17.05 12.20 7.57
C HIS A 29 17.60 10.77 7.53
N LYS A 30 16.71 9.76 7.45
CA LYS A 30 17.08 8.34 7.49
C LYS A 30 17.19 7.70 6.11
N TYR A 31 16.38 8.16 5.15
CA TYR A 31 16.26 7.54 3.82
C TYR A 31 16.54 8.52 2.68
N SER A 32 17.01 7.96 1.56
CA SER A 32 17.13 8.67 0.29
C SER A 32 16.30 7.96 -0.76
N THR A 33 15.26 8.63 -1.27
CA THR A 33 14.41 8.12 -2.35
C THR A 33 15.21 8.00 -3.66
N LEU A 34 14.99 6.92 -4.41
CA LEU A 34 15.70 6.59 -5.64
C LEU A 34 14.76 6.59 -6.85
N SER A 35 14.31 5.41 -7.30
CA SER A 35 13.51 5.25 -8.53
C SER A 35 12.06 4.88 -8.24
N PRO A 36 11.11 5.31 -9.09
CA PRO A 36 9.72 4.89 -8.96
C PRO A 36 9.60 3.40 -9.26
N ILE A 37 8.76 2.71 -8.48
CA ILE A 37 8.39 1.31 -8.70
C ILE A 37 6.99 1.24 -9.32
N GLY A 38 6.08 2.06 -8.79
CA GLY A 38 4.70 2.08 -9.27
C GLY A 38 3.83 3.04 -8.48
N SER A 39 2.61 3.19 -8.95
CA SER A 39 1.63 4.14 -8.45
C SER A 39 0.29 3.44 -8.30
N GLY A 40 -0.49 3.88 -7.31
CA GLY A 40 -1.80 3.31 -7.03
C GLY A 40 -2.77 4.37 -6.54
N ALA A 41 -4.01 3.94 -6.28
CA ALA A 41 -5.11 4.84 -5.94
C ALA A 41 -4.79 5.78 -4.76
N PHE A 42 -4.02 5.31 -3.77
CA PHE A 42 -3.75 6.02 -2.51
C PHE A 42 -2.41 6.79 -2.49
N GLY A 43 -1.61 6.69 -3.55
CA GLY A 43 -0.29 7.31 -3.61
C GLY A 43 0.70 6.60 -4.53
N PHE A 44 1.97 6.62 -4.18
CA PHE A 44 3.05 6.13 -5.04
C PHE A 44 4.15 5.41 -4.26
N VAL A 45 4.82 4.49 -4.95
CA VAL A 45 5.78 3.53 -4.39
C VAL A 45 7.13 3.70 -5.09
N TRP A 46 8.18 3.82 -4.29
CA TRP A 46 9.54 4.08 -4.76
C TRP A 46 10.54 3.16 -4.08
N THR A 47 11.65 2.90 -4.74
CA THR A 47 12.85 2.41 -4.06
C THR A 47 13.48 3.55 -3.28
N ALA A 48 14.12 3.22 -2.18
CA ALA A 48 14.94 4.14 -1.40
C ALA A 48 16.14 3.39 -0.82
N VAL A 49 17.11 4.12 -0.28
CA VAL A 49 18.24 3.56 0.48
C VAL A 49 18.21 4.08 1.90
N ASP A 50 18.36 3.16 2.86
CA ASP A 50 18.70 3.49 4.24
C ASP A 50 20.12 4.07 4.27
N LYS A 51 20.25 5.33 4.69
CA LYS A 51 21.53 6.05 4.66
C LYS A 51 22.57 5.47 5.63
N ALA A 52 22.13 4.86 6.74
CA ALA A 52 23.02 4.32 7.75
C ALA A 52 23.46 2.89 7.41
N GLN A 53 22.54 2.07 6.89
CA GLN A 53 22.80 0.66 6.57
C GLN A 53 23.25 0.44 5.12
N ASN A 54 23.12 1.47 4.27
CA ASN A 54 23.30 1.39 2.83
C ASN A 54 22.51 0.22 2.19
N LYS A 55 21.29 -0.01 2.70
CA LYS A 55 20.40 -1.10 2.30
C LYS A 55 19.24 -0.54 1.50
N GLU A 56 18.92 -1.19 0.38
CA GLU A 56 17.74 -0.85 -0.40
C GLU A 56 16.45 -1.25 0.33
N VAL A 57 15.48 -0.34 0.28
CA VAL A 57 14.15 -0.45 0.87
C VAL A 57 13.11 0.02 -0.13
N VAL A 58 11.83 -0.19 0.21
CA VAL A 58 10.69 0.33 -0.55
C VAL A 58 9.95 1.32 0.34
N VAL A 59 9.58 2.47 -0.20
CA VAL A 59 8.74 3.46 0.48
C VAL A 59 7.45 3.63 -0.30
N LYS A 60 6.32 3.54 0.40
CA LYS A 60 5.01 3.95 -0.11
C LYS A 60 4.64 5.29 0.51
N PHE A 61 4.53 6.31 -0.33
CA PHE A 61 4.02 7.62 0.05
C PHE A 61 2.50 7.61 -0.08
N ILE A 62 1.80 7.78 1.03
CA ILE A 62 0.34 7.74 1.10
C ILE A 62 -0.15 9.18 1.29
N LYS A 63 -0.93 9.68 0.34
CA LYS A 63 -1.52 11.02 0.40
C LYS A 63 -2.63 11.06 1.43
N LYS A 64 -2.52 11.91 2.45
CA LYS A 64 -3.55 12.01 3.51
C LYS A 64 -4.91 12.43 2.97
N GLU A 65 -4.92 13.34 2.00
CA GLU A 65 -6.13 13.79 1.29
C GLU A 65 -6.88 12.67 0.54
N LYS A 66 -6.19 11.59 0.18
CA LYS A 66 -6.80 10.44 -0.51
C LYS A 66 -7.29 9.35 0.47
N ILE A 67 -7.12 9.54 1.79
CA ILE A 67 -7.63 8.61 2.81
C ILE A 67 -9.09 8.94 3.08
N LEU A 68 -9.98 7.97 2.83
CA LEU A 68 -11.41 8.09 3.13
C LEU A 68 -11.63 8.19 4.65
N GLU A 69 -12.67 8.91 5.08
CA GLU A 69 -12.97 9.13 6.50
C GLU A 69 -13.05 7.80 7.28
N ASP A 70 -13.71 6.79 6.71
CA ASP A 70 -13.89 5.46 7.31
C ASP A 70 -12.60 4.62 7.36
N CYS A 71 -11.53 5.06 6.69
CA CYS A 71 -10.25 4.37 6.64
C CYS A 71 -9.23 4.94 7.64
N TRP A 72 -9.59 5.93 8.44
CA TRP A 72 -8.75 6.42 9.54
C TRP A 72 -8.90 5.54 10.78
N VAL A 73 -7.77 5.25 11.44
CA VAL A 73 -7.71 4.40 12.63
C VAL A 73 -6.80 5.05 13.66
N GLU A 74 -7.24 5.05 14.92
CA GLU A 74 -6.38 5.38 16.06
C GLU A 74 -5.56 4.15 16.45
N ASP A 75 -4.24 4.21 16.22
CA ASP A 75 -3.30 3.19 16.66
C ASP A 75 -2.63 3.63 17.98
N PRO A 76 -2.57 2.77 19.01
CA PRO A 76 -1.95 3.13 20.29
C PRO A 76 -0.49 3.55 20.23
N LYS A 77 0.25 3.12 19.20
CA LYS A 77 1.68 3.42 19.01
C LYS A 77 1.92 4.48 17.95
N LEU A 78 1.15 4.46 16.87
CA LEU A 78 1.35 5.33 15.72
C LEU A 78 0.42 6.55 15.69
N GLY A 79 -0.57 6.61 16.59
CA GLY A 79 -1.59 7.66 16.58
C GLY A 79 -2.59 7.47 15.43
N LYS A 80 -3.14 8.59 14.91
CA LYS A 80 -4.13 8.59 13.84
C LYS A 80 -3.48 8.29 12.49
N VAL A 81 -3.69 7.09 11.96
CA VAL A 81 -3.10 6.62 10.70
C VAL A 81 -4.16 6.00 9.78
N SER A 82 -3.78 5.65 8.55
CA SER A 82 -4.65 4.87 7.67
C SER A 82 -4.78 3.42 8.16
N LEU A 83 -5.91 2.79 7.85
CA LEU A 83 -6.17 1.37 8.11
C LEU A 83 -5.09 0.48 7.50
N GLU A 84 -4.57 0.84 6.31
CA GLU A 84 -3.47 0.13 5.67
C GLU A 84 -2.21 0.11 6.55
N ILE A 85 -1.79 1.28 7.06
CA ILE A 85 -0.63 1.41 7.96
C ILE A 85 -0.86 0.62 9.25
N ALA A 86 -2.04 0.77 9.86
CA ALA A 86 -2.37 0.10 11.12
C ALA A 86 -2.34 -1.43 10.99
N ILE A 87 -2.85 -1.99 9.89
CA ILE A 87 -2.83 -3.43 9.65
C ILE A 87 -1.40 -3.90 9.41
N LEU A 88 -0.68 -3.27 8.48
CA LEU A 88 0.67 -3.72 8.09
C LEU A 88 1.66 -3.62 9.26
N SER A 89 1.51 -2.62 10.13
CA SER A 89 2.39 -2.43 11.30
C SER A 89 2.16 -3.46 12.42
N ARG A 90 1.04 -4.21 12.38
CA ARG A 90 0.68 -5.21 13.42
C ARG A 90 0.90 -6.64 12.95
N VAL A 91 1.28 -6.84 11.70
CA VAL A 91 1.36 -8.16 11.08
C VAL A 91 2.83 -8.52 10.86
N GLU A 92 3.26 -9.63 11.46
CA GLU A 92 4.58 -10.21 11.22
C GLU A 92 4.41 -11.65 10.76
N HIS A 93 4.76 -11.93 9.50
CA HIS A 93 4.66 -13.25 8.89
C HIS A 93 5.65 -13.37 7.73
N ALA A 94 6.20 -14.57 7.52
CA ALA A 94 7.24 -14.81 6.51
C ALA A 94 6.83 -14.48 5.06
N ASN A 95 5.53 -14.42 4.76
CA ASN A 95 4.98 -14.10 3.44
C ASN A 95 4.31 -12.72 3.37
N ILE A 96 4.53 -11.86 4.38
CA ILE A 96 3.97 -10.51 4.43
C ILE A 96 5.13 -9.55 4.58
N ILE A 97 5.11 -8.52 3.75
CA ILE A 97 6.18 -7.53 3.70
C ILE A 97 6.38 -6.90 5.07
N LYS A 98 7.61 -6.91 5.57
CA LYS A 98 7.94 -6.32 6.86
C LYS A 98 7.98 -4.80 6.75
N VAL A 99 7.19 -4.13 7.59
CA VAL A 99 7.31 -2.70 7.86
C VAL A 99 8.57 -2.45 8.67
N LEU A 100 9.40 -1.52 8.20
CA LEU A 100 10.62 -1.11 8.88
C LEU A 100 10.35 0.14 9.72
N ASP A 101 9.75 1.15 9.09
CA ASP A 101 9.47 2.44 9.72
C ASP A 101 8.21 3.07 9.11
N VAL A 102 7.57 3.93 9.90
CA VAL A 102 6.45 4.77 9.46
C VAL A 102 6.78 6.19 9.85
N PHE A 103 6.74 7.11 8.89
CA PHE A 103 6.88 8.54 9.14
C PHE A 103 5.62 9.27 8.70
N GLU A 104 5.46 10.47 9.23
CA GLU A 104 4.37 11.37 8.94
C GLU A 104 4.92 12.77 8.72
N ASN A 105 4.46 13.43 7.66
CA ASN A 105 4.61 14.87 7.48
C ASN A 105 3.23 15.51 7.22
N GLN A 106 3.17 16.78 6.86
CA GLN A 106 1.89 17.49 6.74
C GLN A 106 0.92 16.84 5.73
N GLY A 107 1.41 16.42 4.57
CA GLY A 107 0.59 15.91 3.47
C GLY A 107 0.62 14.38 3.29
N PHE A 108 1.62 13.71 3.84
CA PHE A 108 1.94 12.32 3.51
C PHE A 108 2.26 11.48 4.74
N PHE A 109 1.95 10.20 4.64
CA PHE A 109 2.65 9.16 5.39
C PHE A 109 3.73 8.52 4.50
N GLN A 110 4.89 8.22 5.07
CA GLN A 110 5.95 7.44 4.43
C GLN A 110 6.04 6.06 5.08
N LEU A 111 5.44 5.06 4.45
CA LEU A 111 5.48 3.67 4.91
C LEU A 111 6.71 2.98 4.30
N VAL A 112 7.75 2.77 5.11
CA VAL A 112 9.00 2.14 4.68
C VAL A 112 8.95 0.65 4.99
N MET A 113 9.27 -0.15 3.97
CA MET A 113 9.18 -1.61 3.99
C MET A 113 10.48 -2.21 3.45
N GLU A 114 10.74 -3.47 3.81
CA GLU A 114 11.83 -4.19 3.18
C GLU A 114 11.62 -4.30 1.67
N LYS A 115 12.72 -4.31 0.90
CA LYS A 115 12.65 -4.60 -0.54
C LYS A 115 12.67 -6.12 -0.75
N HIS A 116 11.58 -6.68 -1.25
CA HIS A 116 11.53 -8.10 -1.62
C HIS A 116 11.94 -8.31 -3.09
N GLY A 117 13.01 -9.07 -3.31
CA GLY A 117 13.51 -9.41 -4.64
C GLY A 117 13.86 -8.17 -5.47
N SER A 118 13.49 -8.19 -6.76
CA SER A 118 13.72 -7.08 -7.68
C SER A 118 12.68 -5.96 -7.58
N GLY A 119 11.64 -6.09 -6.74
CA GLY A 119 10.51 -5.15 -6.69
C GLY A 119 9.43 -5.41 -7.75
N LEU A 120 9.47 -6.57 -8.42
CA LEU A 120 8.43 -7.01 -9.35
C LEU A 120 7.18 -7.43 -8.57
N ASP A 121 6.04 -6.80 -8.84
CA ASP A 121 4.77 -7.23 -8.25
C ASP A 121 4.23 -8.49 -8.96
N LEU A 122 3.24 -9.13 -8.33
CA LEU A 122 2.66 -10.36 -8.86
C LEU A 122 1.97 -10.16 -10.22
N PHE A 123 1.44 -8.97 -10.50
CA PHE A 123 0.80 -8.67 -11.78
C PHE A 123 1.84 -8.57 -12.90
N ALA A 124 2.92 -7.83 -12.68
CA ALA A 124 4.03 -7.74 -13.61
C ALA A 124 4.70 -9.11 -13.82
N PHE A 125 4.76 -9.95 -12.78
CA PHE A 125 5.23 -11.33 -12.92
C PHE A 125 4.33 -12.18 -13.84
N ILE A 126 3.00 -12.07 -13.69
CA ILE A 126 2.01 -12.76 -14.54
C ILE A 126 2.06 -12.23 -15.97
N ASP A 127 2.15 -10.92 -16.18
CA ASP A 127 2.23 -10.33 -17.52
C ASP A 127 3.50 -10.77 -18.27
N CYS A 128 4.61 -10.97 -17.55
CA CYS A 128 5.83 -11.54 -18.13
C CYS A 128 5.77 -13.06 -18.34
N HIS A 129 4.84 -13.77 -17.69
CA HIS A 129 4.68 -15.23 -17.76
C HIS A 129 3.20 -15.60 -17.94
N PRO A 130 2.63 -15.41 -19.14
CA PRO A 130 1.19 -15.60 -19.38
C PRO A 130 0.71 -17.05 -19.18
N SER A 131 1.63 -18.01 -19.10
CA SER A 131 1.35 -19.41 -18.80
C SER A 131 2.02 -19.83 -17.49
N LEU A 132 1.36 -19.53 -16.37
CA LEU A 132 1.71 -20.12 -15.06
C LEU A 132 1.12 -21.53 -14.98
N ASP A 133 1.97 -22.52 -14.74
CA ASP A 133 1.54 -23.88 -14.50
C ASP A 133 0.86 -24.01 -13.13
N GLU A 134 -0.13 -24.92 -13.04
CA GLU A 134 -0.95 -25.13 -11.84
C GLU A 134 -0.12 -25.31 -10.55
N PRO A 135 1.03 -26.04 -10.54
CA PRO A 135 1.86 -26.17 -9.34
C PRO A 135 2.45 -24.85 -8.85
N LEU A 136 2.91 -23.98 -9.76
CA LEU A 136 3.49 -22.67 -9.44
C LEU A 136 2.39 -21.69 -8.98
N ALA A 137 1.24 -21.69 -9.66
CA ALA A 137 0.08 -20.91 -9.23
C ALA A 137 -0.37 -21.34 -7.82
N SER A 138 -0.49 -22.65 -7.58
CA SER A 138 -0.85 -23.22 -6.27
C SER A 138 0.19 -22.88 -5.18
N TYR A 139 1.48 -22.82 -5.53
CA TYR A 139 2.54 -22.38 -4.61
C TYR A 139 2.37 -20.91 -4.21
N ILE A 140 2.16 -20.01 -5.18
CA ILE A 140 1.92 -18.58 -4.93
C ILE A 140 0.64 -18.39 -4.10
N PHE A 141 -0.46 -19.06 -4.45
CA PHE A 141 -1.72 -18.97 -3.71
C PHE A 141 -1.62 -19.50 -2.27
N ARG A 142 -0.82 -20.55 -2.02
CA ARG A 142 -0.58 -21.04 -0.65
C ARG A 142 0.15 -20.02 0.20
N GLN A 143 1.08 -19.24 -0.36
CA GLN A 143 1.75 -18.17 0.38
C GLN A 143 0.77 -17.08 0.81
N VAL A 144 -0.18 -16.71 -0.06
CA VAL A 144 -1.27 -15.77 0.25
C VAL A 144 -2.20 -16.33 1.34
N ARG A 145 -2.54 -17.63 1.29
CA ARG A 145 -3.40 -18.29 2.30
C ARG A 145 -2.73 -18.41 3.69
N GLY A 146 -1.40 -18.42 3.78
CA GLY A 146 -0.67 -18.40 5.04
C GLY A 146 -0.87 -17.13 5.86
N SER A 147 -1.22 -16.02 5.19
CA SER A 147 -1.41 -14.68 5.77
C SER A 147 -2.77 -14.48 6.45
N ARG A 148 -3.18 -15.43 7.30
CA ARG A 148 -4.55 -15.52 7.86
C ARG A 148 -4.97 -14.30 8.70
N ALA A 149 -4.02 -13.53 9.24
CA ALA A 149 -4.27 -12.31 10.02
C ALA A 149 -4.82 -11.14 9.18
N VAL A 150 -4.41 -11.01 7.92
CA VAL A 150 -4.88 -9.91 7.02
C VAL A 150 -6.32 -10.16 6.57
N TRP A 151 -6.70 -11.43 6.38
CA TRP A 151 -8.00 -11.81 5.84
C TRP A 151 -9.16 -11.63 6.82
N ALA A 152 -8.90 -11.79 8.12
CA ALA A 152 -9.90 -11.54 9.17
C ALA A 152 -10.24 -10.04 9.29
N GLY A 153 -9.26 -9.14 9.17
CA GLY A 153 -9.52 -7.68 9.18
C GLY A 153 -10.25 -7.17 7.94
N TRP A 154 -9.97 -7.75 6.76
CA TRP A 154 -10.61 -7.36 5.49
C TRP A 154 -12.06 -7.84 5.34
N THR A 155 -12.43 -8.95 5.99
CA THR A 155 -13.79 -9.50 5.88
C THR A 155 -14.79 -8.83 6.83
N THR A 156 -14.36 -8.35 8.00
CA THR A 156 -15.24 -7.61 8.92
C THR A 156 -15.58 -6.20 8.43
N GLY A 157 -14.74 -5.58 7.60
CA GLY A 157 -14.99 -4.25 7.03
C GLY A 157 -16.04 -4.18 5.92
N LYS A 158 -16.48 -5.32 5.35
CA LYS A 158 -17.52 -5.35 4.30
C LYS A 158 -18.95 -5.50 4.82
N SER A 159 -19.16 -5.83 6.10
CA SER A 159 -20.52 -6.07 6.62
C SER A 159 -21.31 -4.80 6.95
N VAL A 160 -20.71 -3.59 6.91
CA VAL A 160 -21.43 -2.32 7.16
C VAL A 160 -22.01 -1.68 5.89
N LEU A 161 -21.73 -2.23 4.69
CA LEU A 161 -22.15 -1.63 3.41
C LEU A 161 -23.36 -2.31 2.72
N GLN A 162 -24.10 -3.17 3.42
CA GLN A 162 -25.38 -3.71 2.90
C GLN A 162 -26.49 -3.75 3.95
N SER A 163 -26.92 -2.58 4.45
CA SER A 163 -28.28 -2.46 5.03
C SER A 163 -28.83 -1.04 5.01
N SER A 164 -28.76 -0.35 3.87
CA SER A 164 -29.54 0.88 3.65
C SER A 164 -30.20 0.82 2.27
N GLY A 165 -31.24 0.00 2.19
CA GLY A 165 -31.98 -0.26 0.96
C GLY A 165 -33.24 -1.08 1.16
N ARG A 166 -34.14 -0.61 2.04
CA ARG A 166 -35.57 -0.93 1.93
C ARG A 166 -36.38 0.22 2.53
N HIS A 167 -36.87 1.08 1.65
CA HIS A 167 -37.98 1.99 1.94
C HIS A 167 -39.19 1.14 2.34
N THR A 168 -39.72 1.37 3.54
CA THR A 168 -41.12 1.12 3.88
C THR A 168 -41.78 2.48 4.11
N GLY A 169 -42.42 3.02 3.08
CA GLY A 169 -43.66 3.77 3.27
C GLY A 169 -44.80 2.81 2.91
N SER A 170 -46.00 2.88 3.48
CA SER A 170 -46.58 3.70 4.53
C SER A 170 -48.05 3.25 4.55
N ASP A 171 -48.51 2.69 5.67
CA ASP A 171 -49.93 2.55 5.96
C ASP A 171 -50.39 3.81 6.71
N CYS A 172 -51.30 4.55 6.09
CA CYS A 172 -52.34 5.41 6.67
C CYS A 172 -53.26 5.86 5.52
#